data_AF-A0A1P8WG18-F1
#
_entry.id   AF-A0A1P8WG18-F1
#
_cell.length_a   1.000
_cell.length_b   1.000
_cell.length_c   1.000
_cell.angle_alpha   90.00
_cell.angle_beta   90.00
_cell.angle_gamma   90.00
#
_symmetry.space_group_name_H-M   'P 1'
#
loop_
_entity.id
_entity.type
_entity.pdbx_description
1 polymer ?
#
loop_
_entity_poly.entity_id
_entity_poly.type
_entity_poly.pdbx_seq_one_letter_code
_entity_poly.pdbx_strand_id
1 'polypeptide(L)'
;MSAAKQLEQIVRDRRMEPSRRLRNNQAIVDNVLMTSPHLTDANFESIHPDDVLLLFELYDEYYFEGSLQRTVHPQPISFRLSRRMTRAGGKTTRWSDRSGRKPHRYEIAVSTTLLFQSFQDPERKVTVTGLECDHRLDGLMRIMEHEVVHLIEMLLWDGSSCAQHRFQTIASGLFGHRDHRHDLITPGEVAVTQYGIRPGVRVRFDHEGHLLEGVVNRITKRATVLVVHPSGDRYSDGQRYVKFYVPVSQLESLES
;
A
#
# COMPACT_ATOMS: atom_id res chain seq x y z
N MET A 1 34.25 -0.60 2.92
CA MET A 1 33.12 -0.15 3.77
C MET A 1 32.06 -1.25 3.75
N SER A 2 31.40 -1.61 4.86
CA SER A 2 30.31 -2.61 4.81
C SER A 2 29.09 -2.03 4.09
N ALA A 3 28.26 -2.89 3.46
CA ALA A 3 27.06 -2.45 2.74
C ALA A 3 26.13 -1.60 3.63
N ALA A 4 25.92 -2.02 4.88
CA ALA A 4 25.13 -1.27 5.86
C ALA A 4 25.72 0.12 6.18
N LYS A 5 27.05 0.24 6.28
CA LYS A 5 27.70 1.56 6.50
C LYS A 5 27.57 2.46 5.27
N GLN A 6 27.69 1.91 4.06
CA GLN A 6 27.46 2.66 2.82
C GLN A 6 26.02 3.15 2.75
N LEU A 7 25.04 2.27 3.04
CA LEU A 7 23.63 2.63 3.08
C LEU A 7 23.36 3.71 4.13
N GLU A 8 23.91 3.57 5.34
CA GLU A 8 23.77 4.58 6.39
C GLU A 8 24.36 5.93 5.96
N GLN A 9 25.52 5.93 5.30
CA GLN A 9 26.14 7.15 4.78
C GLN A 9 25.26 7.82 3.72
N ILE A 10 24.75 7.05 2.75
CA ILE A 10 23.82 7.54 1.72
C ILE A 10 22.59 8.20 2.35
N VAL A 11 22.02 7.58 3.38
CA VAL A 11 20.80 8.05 4.05
C VAL A 11 21.06 9.27 4.94
N ARG A 12 22.23 9.35 5.60
CA ARG A 12 22.61 10.49 6.44
C ARG A 12 22.99 11.72 5.63
N ASP A 13 23.67 11.53 4.50
CA ASP A 13 24.26 12.65 3.74
C ASP A 13 23.31 13.25 2.70
N ARG A 14 22.29 12.51 2.23
CA ARG A 14 21.50 12.94 1.08
C ARG A 14 20.20 13.62 1.46
N ARG A 15 20.20 14.94 1.33
CA ARG A 15 19.09 15.61 0.65
C ARG A 15 19.35 15.49 -0.85
N MET A 16 18.49 14.79 -1.57
CA MET A 16 18.62 14.69 -3.01
C MET A 16 18.03 15.93 -3.66
N GLU A 17 18.86 16.63 -4.44
CA GLU A 17 18.44 17.82 -5.18
C GLU A 17 17.24 17.52 -6.07
N PRO A 18 16.24 18.43 -6.15
CA PRO A 18 15.02 18.19 -6.93
C PRO A 18 15.27 17.80 -8.38
N SER A 19 16.27 18.42 -9.03
CA SER A 19 16.65 18.11 -10.41
C SER A 19 17.23 16.70 -10.57
N ARG A 20 17.97 16.21 -9.57
CA ARG A 20 18.50 14.84 -9.56
C ARG A 20 17.38 13.83 -9.32
N ARG A 21 16.45 14.11 -8.41
CA ARG A 21 15.26 13.25 -8.21
C ARG A 21 14.44 13.12 -9.48
N LEU A 22 14.18 14.23 -10.18
CA LEU A 22 13.43 14.20 -11.43
C LEU A 22 14.13 13.35 -12.49
N ARG A 23 15.45 13.51 -12.66
CA ARG A 23 16.23 12.67 -13.60
C ARG A 23 16.20 11.19 -13.23
N ASN A 24 16.39 10.86 -11.95
CA ASN A 24 16.34 9.48 -11.47
C ASN A 24 14.95 8.87 -11.70
N ASN A 25 13.89 9.60 -11.34
CA ASN A 25 12.51 9.12 -11.52
C ASN A 25 12.18 8.91 -13.00
N GLN A 26 12.59 9.82 -13.89
CA GLN A 26 12.41 9.64 -15.33
C GLN A 26 13.14 8.40 -15.82
N ALA A 27 14.40 8.21 -15.42
CA ALA A 27 15.16 7.03 -15.80
C ALA A 27 14.52 5.73 -15.29
N ILE A 28 13.96 5.73 -14.08
CA ILE A 28 13.21 4.59 -13.54
C ILE A 28 11.97 4.31 -14.40
N VAL A 29 11.17 5.33 -14.72
CA VAL A 29 9.98 5.19 -15.58
C VAL A 29 10.35 4.60 -16.93
N ASP A 30 11.36 5.18 -17.60
CA ASP A 30 11.79 4.75 -18.92
C ASP A 30 12.25 3.28 -18.91
N ASN A 31 13.05 2.89 -17.90
CA ASN A 31 13.53 1.51 -17.78
C ASN A 31 12.40 0.52 -17.45
N VAL A 32 11.45 0.90 -16.60
CA VAL A 32 10.28 0.06 -16.29
C VAL A 32 9.47 -0.20 -17.56
N LEU A 33 9.12 0.85 -18.30
CA LEU A 33 8.28 0.74 -19.50
C LEU A 33 9.00 0.04 -20.66
N MET A 34 10.33 0.13 -20.71
CA MET A 34 11.14 -0.57 -21.71
C MET A 34 11.34 -2.06 -21.40
N THR A 35 11.45 -2.42 -20.11
CA THR A 35 11.91 -3.75 -19.69
C THR A 35 10.76 -4.66 -19.26
N SER A 36 9.71 -4.11 -18.66
CA SER A 36 8.59 -4.90 -18.16
C SER A 36 7.75 -5.47 -19.31
N PRO A 37 7.45 -6.79 -19.31
CA PRO A 37 6.51 -7.38 -20.25
C PRO A 37 5.04 -7.09 -19.89
N HIS A 38 4.77 -6.51 -18.72
CA HIS A 38 3.40 -6.29 -18.21
C HIS A 38 3.04 -4.80 -18.10
N LEU A 39 4.02 -3.93 -17.83
CA LEU A 39 3.85 -2.48 -17.72
C LEU A 39 4.19 -1.83 -19.07
N THR A 40 3.27 -1.93 -20.02
CA THR A 40 3.45 -1.39 -21.38
C THR A 40 3.21 0.11 -21.48
N ASP A 41 2.55 0.70 -20.49
CA ASP A 41 2.27 2.14 -20.40
C ASP A 41 2.17 2.59 -18.94
N ALA A 42 2.19 3.91 -18.75
CA ALA A 42 2.22 4.52 -17.43
C ALA A 42 0.94 4.29 -16.61
N ASN A 43 -0.19 4.02 -17.26
CA ASN A 43 -1.47 3.71 -16.64
C ASN A 43 -1.90 2.24 -16.85
N PHE A 44 -0.92 1.33 -16.89
CA PHE A 44 -1.06 -0.11 -17.12
C PHE A 44 -2.32 -0.78 -16.52
N GLU A 45 -2.78 -1.83 -17.22
CA GLU A 45 -3.95 -2.62 -16.82
C GLU A 45 -3.62 -3.88 -16.02
N SER A 46 -2.35 -4.28 -16.01
CA SER A 46 -1.88 -5.48 -15.29
C SER A 46 -0.50 -5.27 -14.70
N ILE A 47 -0.17 -6.02 -13.66
CA ILE A 47 1.13 -5.99 -12.98
C ILE A 47 1.44 -7.37 -12.42
N HIS A 48 2.71 -7.74 -12.45
CA HIS A 48 3.29 -8.98 -11.94
C HIS A 48 4.26 -8.69 -10.77
N PRO A 49 4.50 -9.63 -9.84
CA PRO A 49 5.51 -9.45 -8.79
C PRO A 49 6.91 -9.09 -9.32
N ASP A 50 7.27 -9.55 -10.52
CA ASP A 50 8.57 -9.23 -11.14
C ASP A 50 8.68 -7.74 -11.53
N ASP A 51 7.58 -7.06 -11.80
CA ASP A 51 7.59 -5.61 -12.04
C ASP A 51 7.90 -4.83 -10.76
N VAL A 52 7.45 -5.35 -9.62
CA VAL A 52 7.75 -4.79 -8.29
C VAL A 52 9.22 -5.02 -7.94
N LEU A 53 9.76 -6.19 -8.29
CA LEU A 53 11.20 -6.49 -8.18
C LEU A 53 12.02 -5.54 -9.06
N LEU A 54 11.70 -5.44 -10.36
CA LEU A 54 12.37 -4.54 -11.30
C LEU A 54 12.38 -3.11 -10.78
N LEU A 55 11.23 -2.61 -10.33
CA LEU A 55 11.12 -1.27 -9.78
C LEU A 55 12.01 -1.08 -8.54
N PHE A 56 12.06 -2.06 -7.65
CA PHE A 56 12.95 -2.03 -6.48
C PHE A 56 14.43 -2.00 -6.90
N GLU A 57 14.83 -2.83 -7.85
CA GLU A 57 16.22 -2.89 -8.35
C GLU A 57 16.64 -1.56 -8.95
N LEU A 58 15.78 -0.93 -9.76
CA LEU A 58 16.02 0.40 -10.32
C LEU A 58 16.14 1.46 -9.22
N TYR A 59 15.31 1.42 -8.18
CA TYR A 59 15.50 2.31 -7.03
C TYR A 59 16.82 2.06 -6.32
N ASP A 60 17.18 0.80 -6.05
CA ASP A 60 18.43 0.45 -5.40
C ASP A 60 19.64 0.96 -6.23
N GLU A 61 19.59 0.83 -7.55
CA GLU A 61 20.61 1.35 -8.45
C GLU A 61 20.70 2.89 -8.42
N TYR A 62 19.61 3.59 -8.76
CA TYR A 62 19.63 5.04 -8.97
C TYR A 62 19.75 5.86 -7.68
N TYR A 63 19.26 5.34 -6.55
CA TYR A 63 19.27 6.06 -5.27
C TYR A 63 20.32 5.55 -4.29
N PHE A 64 20.60 4.25 -4.29
CA PHE A 64 21.34 3.59 -3.22
C PHE A 64 22.60 2.85 -3.69
N GLU A 65 22.94 2.93 -4.98
CA GLU A 65 24.15 2.32 -5.55
C GLU A 65 24.25 0.82 -5.24
N GLY A 66 23.11 0.11 -5.32
CA GLY A 66 23.01 -1.32 -5.04
C GLY A 66 23.24 -1.69 -3.58
N SER A 67 23.16 -0.72 -2.65
CA SER A 67 23.46 -0.96 -1.24
C SER A 67 22.33 -1.68 -0.50
N LEU A 68 21.07 -1.58 -0.95
CA LEU A 68 19.94 -2.27 -0.33
C LEU A 68 20.07 -3.79 -0.53
N GLN A 69 20.24 -4.25 -1.78
CA GLN A 69 20.41 -5.67 -2.12
C GLN A 69 21.62 -6.27 -1.38
N ARG A 70 22.74 -5.54 -1.33
CA ARG A 70 23.94 -5.98 -0.60
C ARG A 70 23.74 -6.04 0.91
N THR A 71 22.84 -5.23 1.47
CA THR A 71 22.57 -5.20 2.92
C THR A 71 21.62 -6.31 3.35
N VAL A 72 20.69 -6.75 2.48
CA VAL A 72 19.79 -7.89 2.79
C VAL A 72 20.46 -9.26 2.63
N HIS A 73 21.59 -9.33 1.92
CA HIS A 73 22.36 -10.57 1.72
C HIS A 73 22.71 -11.27 3.07
N PRO A 74 22.64 -12.61 3.17
CA PRO A 74 22.47 -13.60 2.10
C PRO A 74 21.01 -13.89 1.70
N GLN A 75 20.02 -13.34 2.38
CA GLN A 75 18.64 -13.62 2.05
C GLN A 75 18.08 -12.52 1.14
N PRO A 76 17.75 -12.81 -0.13
CA PRO A 76 17.14 -11.82 -0.99
C PRO A 76 15.79 -11.37 -0.42
N ILE A 77 15.47 -10.10 -0.62
CA ILE A 77 14.14 -9.55 -0.38
C ILE A 77 13.15 -10.17 -1.37
N SER A 78 11.92 -10.40 -0.91
CA SER A 78 10.83 -10.96 -1.72
C SER A 78 9.76 -9.92 -2.04
N PHE A 79 9.00 -10.15 -3.11
CA PHE A 79 7.98 -9.21 -3.58
C PHE A 79 6.66 -9.93 -3.84
N ARG A 80 5.54 -9.27 -3.54
CA ARG A 80 4.22 -9.80 -3.90
C ARG A 80 3.17 -8.73 -4.20
N LEU A 81 2.11 -9.18 -4.85
CA LEU A 81 0.90 -8.40 -5.05
C LEU A 81 -0.21 -8.85 -4.09
N SER A 82 -0.84 -7.89 -3.42
CA SER A 82 -1.89 -8.13 -2.44
C SER A 82 -3.25 -7.71 -2.98
N ARG A 83 -4.11 -8.71 -3.20
CA ARG A 83 -5.54 -8.49 -3.50
C ARG A 83 -6.39 -8.24 -2.26
N ARG A 84 -5.82 -8.33 -1.05
CA ARG A 84 -6.57 -8.26 0.22
C ARG A 84 -6.27 -6.99 1.03
N MET A 85 -5.24 -6.25 0.64
CA MET A 85 -4.82 -5.03 1.33
C MET A 85 -5.71 -3.86 0.86
N THR A 86 -6.55 -3.33 1.76
CA THR A 86 -7.53 -2.28 1.40
C THR A 86 -7.39 -1.02 2.26
N ARG A 87 -6.26 -0.86 2.95
CA ARG A 87 -5.99 0.26 3.87
C ARG A 87 -4.62 0.93 3.67
N ALA A 88 -3.71 0.27 2.97
CA ALA A 88 -2.37 0.76 2.69
C ALA A 88 -2.01 0.39 1.25
N GLY A 89 -1.24 1.25 0.58
CA GLY A 89 -0.78 1.01 -0.79
C GLY A 89 0.32 -0.04 -0.85
N GLY A 90 1.18 -0.07 0.16
CA GLY A 90 2.23 -1.05 0.32
C GLY A 90 2.34 -1.58 1.74
N LYS A 91 3.19 -2.59 1.91
CA LYS A 91 3.67 -3.02 3.22
C LYS A 91 5.01 -3.74 3.12
N THR A 92 5.96 -3.28 3.91
CA THR A 92 7.24 -3.94 4.16
C THR A 92 7.13 -4.78 5.42
N THR A 93 7.52 -6.05 5.34
CA THR A 93 7.47 -6.99 6.47
C THR A 93 8.85 -7.59 6.72
N ARG A 94 9.28 -7.59 7.98
CA ARG A 94 10.47 -8.30 8.44
C ARG A 94 10.08 -9.53 9.25
N TRP A 95 10.66 -10.68 8.92
CA TRP A 95 10.60 -11.88 9.75
C TRP A 95 11.95 -12.12 10.42
N SER A 96 11.91 -12.30 11.73
CA SER A 96 13.03 -12.80 12.51
C SER A 96 12.80 -14.26 12.88
N ASP A 97 13.89 -15.01 12.91
CA ASP A 97 13.88 -16.32 13.53
C ASP A 97 13.99 -16.17 15.05
N ARG A 98 13.14 -16.87 15.81
CA ARG A 98 13.12 -16.79 17.28
C ARG A 98 14.43 -17.26 17.91
N SER A 99 15.17 -18.13 17.22
CA SER A 99 16.46 -18.61 17.71
C SER A 99 17.63 -17.67 17.41
N GLY A 100 17.41 -16.62 16.59
CA GLY A 100 18.44 -15.69 16.15
C GLY A 100 19.50 -16.28 15.21
N ARG A 101 19.36 -17.57 14.83
CA ARG A 101 20.37 -18.28 14.04
C ARG A 101 20.24 -18.05 12.54
N LYS A 102 19.07 -17.63 12.07
CA LYS A 102 18.82 -17.35 10.65
C LYS A 102 18.78 -15.84 10.40
N PRO A 103 19.30 -15.38 9.24
CA PRO A 103 19.20 -13.99 8.86
C PRO A 103 17.73 -13.56 8.76
N HIS A 104 17.49 -12.27 8.96
CA HIS A 104 16.18 -11.68 8.75
C HIS A 104 15.72 -11.85 7.30
N ARG A 105 14.42 -12.04 7.10
CA ARG A 105 13.81 -12.05 5.77
C ARG A 105 12.94 -10.82 5.61
N TYR A 106 12.90 -10.28 4.41
CA TYR A 106 12.14 -9.08 4.08
C TYR A 106 11.19 -9.35 2.91
N GLU A 107 10.02 -8.72 2.93
CA GLU A 107 9.08 -8.71 1.80
C GLU A 107 8.49 -7.32 1.64
N ILE A 108 8.41 -6.85 0.40
CA ILE A 108 7.58 -5.70 0.02
C ILE A 108 6.34 -6.22 -0.71
N ALA A 109 5.17 -5.83 -0.23
CA ALA A 109 3.90 -6.17 -0.85
C ALA A 109 3.15 -4.93 -1.31
N VAL A 110 2.64 -4.92 -2.55
CA VAL A 110 1.86 -3.81 -3.10
C VAL A 110 0.38 -4.17 -3.21
N SER A 111 -0.52 -3.26 -2.84
CA SER A 111 -1.96 -3.44 -3.00
C SER A 111 -2.40 -3.17 -4.44
N THR A 112 -2.74 -4.23 -5.17
CA THR A 112 -3.42 -4.07 -6.47
C THR A 112 -4.85 -3.60 -6.30
N THR A 113 -5.46 -3.74 -5.13
CA THR A 113 -6.83 -3.26 -4.92
C THR A 113 -6.86 -1.73 -4.86
N LEU A 114 -5.99 -1.14 -4.05
CA LEU A 114 -5.94 0.32 -3.93
C LEU A 114 -5.32 0.96 -5.17
N LEU A 115 -4.26 0.36 -5.72
CA LEU A 115 -3.60 0.91 -6.90
C LEU A 115 -4.52 0.99 -8.11
N PHE A 116 -5.31 -0.05 -8.40
CA PHE A 116 -6.21 0.02 -9.54
C PHE A 116 -7.43 0.90 -9.28
N GLN A 117 -8.04 0.78 -8.09
CA GLN A 117 -9.23 1.53 -7.72
C GLN A 117 -9.00 3.04 -7.68
N SER A 118 -7.84 3.49 -7.20
CA SER A 118 -7.58 4.92 -7.03
C SER A 118 -7.58 5.69 -8.35
N PHE A 119 -7.26 5.01 -9.46
CA PHE A 119 -7.15 5.60 -10.79
C PHE A 119 -8.27 5.13 -11.73
N GLN A 120 -9.46 4.80 -11.19
CA GLN A 120 -10.64 4.47 -12.01
C GLN A 120 -11.42 5.72 -12.45
N ASP A 121 -11.38 6.78 -11.64
CA ASP A 121 -12.09 8.03 -11.91
C ASP A 121 -11.07 9.07 -12.41
N PRO A 122 -11.10 9.47 -13.70
CA PRO A 122 -10.14 10.41 -14.27
C PRO A 122 -10.30 11.84 -13.74
N GLU A 123 -11.47 12.20 -13.18
CA GLU A 123 -11.71 13.55 -12.64
C GLU A 123 -11.15 13.72 -11.23
N ARG A 124 -10.90 12.60 -10.52
CA ARG A 124 -10.40 12.62 -9.15
C ARG A 124 -8.87 12.58 -9.13
N LYS A 125 -8.27 13.65 -8.62
CA LYS A 125 -6.84 13.68 -8.32
C LYS A 125 -6.46 12.63 -7.28
N VAL A 126 -5.42 11.86 -7.57
CA VAL A 126 -4.81 10.91 -6.64
C VAL A 126 -3.54 11.53 -6.08
N THR A 127 -3.39 11.48 -4.75
CA THR A 127 -2.20 11.94 -4.06
C THR A 127 -1.62 10.78 -3.26
N VAL A 128 -0.31 10.56 -3.32
CA VAL A 128 0.39 9.56 -2.51
C VAL A 128 1.60 10.23 -1.88
N THR A 129 1.78 10.08 -0.56
CA THR A 129 2.85 10.73 0.21
C THR A 129 2.95 12.25 0.01
N GLY A 130 1.81 12.90 -0.23
CA GLY A 130 1.68 14.33 -0.47
C GLY A 130 2.10 14.81 -1.86
N LEU A 131 2.24 13.89 -2.83
CA LEU A 131 2.57 14.17 -4.23
C LEU A 131 1.40 13.73 -5.13
N GLU A 132 0.98 14.61 -6.04
CA GLU A 132 -0.03 14.27 -7.05
C GLU A 132 0.53 13.18 -7.99
N CYS A 133 -0.33 12.23 -8.35
CA CYS A 133 -0.02 11.11 -9.23
C CYS A 133 -0.97 11.16 -10.42
N ASP A 134 -0.42 11.23 -11.63
CA ASP A 134 -1.23 11.33 -12.86
C ASP A 134 -1.71 9.95 -13.31
N HIS A 135 -0.92 8.91 -13.06
CA HIS A 135 -1.22 7.54 -13.49
C HIS A 135 -0.75 6.48 -12.47
N ARG A 136 -1.16 5.22 -12.69
CA ARG A 136 -0.84 4.10 -11.80
C ARG A 136 0.67 3.92 -11.56
N LEU A 137 1.52 4.17 -12.56
CA LEU A 137 2.97 4.07 -12.37
C LEU A 137 3.51 5.10 -11.37
N ASP A 138 2.97 6.33 -11.32
CA ASP A 138 3.34 7.29 -10.28
C ASP A 138 2.94 6.77 -8.90
N GLY A 139 1.71 6.30 -8.76
CA GLY A 139 1.21 5.73 -7.52
C GLY A 139 2.06 4.55 -7.06
N LEU A 140 2.43 3.65 -7.98
CA LEU A 140 3.31 2.51 -7.70
C LEU A 140 4.70 2.95 -7.26
N MET A 141 5.29 3.95 -7.93
CA MET A 141 6.58 4.51 -7.56
C MET A 141 6.54 5.13 -6.16
N ARG A 142 5.54 5.95 -5.82
CA ARG A 142 5.41 6.55 -4.49
C ARG A 142 5.22 5.50 -3.39
N ILE A 143 4.46 4.43 -3.67
CA ILE A 143 4.34 3.28 -2.77
C ILE A 143 5.71 2.63 -2.57
N MET A 144 6.45 2.33 -3.64
CA MET A 144 7.77 1.70 -3.55
C MET A 144 8.75 2.57 -2.75
N GLU A 145 8.84 3.86 -3.04
CA GLU A 145 9.67 4.82 -2.30
C GLU A 145 9.38 4.73 -0.79
N HIS A 146 8.10 4.72 -0.41
CA HIS A 146 7.69 4.61 0.99
C HIS A 146 8.12 3.29 1.63
N GLU A 147 7.89 2.17 0.94
CA GLU A 147 8.28 0.84 1.42
C GLU A 147 9.80 0.67 1.49
N VAL A 148 10.55 1.29 0.59
CA VAL A 148 12.02 1.33 0.65
C VAL A 148 12.50 2.07 1.90
N VAL A 149 11.86 3.17 2.30
CA VAL A 149 12.20 3.84 3.58
C VAL A 149 11.93 2.93 4.78
N HIS A 150 10.81 2.18 4.76
CA HIS A 150 10.55 1.17 5.79
C HIS A 150 11.66 0.11 5.85
N LEU A 151 12.08 -0.40 4.69
CA LEU A 151 13.19 -1.36 4.59
C LEU A 151 14.48 -0.78 5.17
N ILE A 152 14.86 0.43 4.76
CA ILE A 152 16.06 1.13 5.27
C ILE A 152 16.03 1.21 6.79
N GLU A 153 14.90 1.64 7.36
CA GLU A 153 14.80 1.75 8.81
C GLU A 153 14.94 0.40 9.53
N MET A 154 14.36 -0.67 8.96
CA MET A 154 14.48 -2.01 9.52
C MET A 154 15.89 -2.62 9.36
N LEU A 155 16.67 -2.18 8.36
CA LEU A 155 18.04 -2.64 8.13
C LEU A 155 19.04 -1.90 9.03
N LEU A 156 18.82 -0.61 9.31
CA LEU A 156 19.77 0.23 10.04
C LEU A 156 19.42 0.38 11.54
N TRP A 157 18.14 0.31 11.91
CA TRP A 157 17.69 0.63 13.28
C TRP A 157 16.64 -0.35 13.84
N ASP A 158 16.52 -1.54 13.26
CA ASP A 158 15.67 -2.63 13.73
C ASP A 158 14.16 -2.37 13.85
N GLY A 159 13.68 -1.18 13.49
CA GLY A 159 12.29 -0.82 13.65
C GLY A 159 11.95 0.35 12.75
N SER A 160 10.69 0.42 12.33
CA SER A 160 10.25 1.44 11.40
C SER A 160 8.85 1.94 11.71
N SER A 161 8.64 3.23 11.47
CA SER A 161 7.34 3.87 11.64
C SER A 161 7.26 5.15 10.81
N CYS A 162 6.31 5.21 9.88
CA CYS A 162 6.13 6.35 8.99
C CYS A 162 5.65 7.63 9.70
N ALA A 163 5.08 7.49 10.90
CA ALA A 163 4.68 8.61 11.74
C ALA A 163 5.88 9.27 12.47
N GLN A 164 7.05 8.62 12.49
CA GLN A 164 8.22 9.12 13.22
C GLN A 164 9.06 10.08 12.37
N HIS A 165 9.73 11.02 13.04
CA HIS A 165 10.51 12.07 12.39
C HIS A 165 11.62 11.53 11.48
N ARG A 166 12.31 10.46 11.90
CA ARG A 166 13.40 9.86 11.10
C ARG A 166 12.90 9.38 9.73
N PHE A 167 11.80 8.62 9.70
CA PHE A 167 11.20 8.17 8.45
C PHE A 167 10.86 9.36 7.54
N GLN A 168 10.17 10.38 8.09
CA GLN A 168 9.72 11.53 7.30
C GLN A 168 10.90 12.34 6.76
N THR A 169 11.96 12.51 7.53
CA THR A 169 13.19 13.18 7.09
C THR A 169 13.89 12.41 5.97
N ILE A 170 13.96 11.08 6.06
CA ILE A 170 14.54 10.23 5.00
C ILE A 170 13.68 10.32 3.73
N ALA A 171 12.36 10.12 3.86
CA ALA A 171 11.42 10.15 2.75
C ALA A 171 11.40 11.51 2.03
N SER A 172 11.36 12.60 2.80
CA SER A 172 11.39 13.96 2.24
C SER A 172 12.74 14.30 1.62
N GLY A 173 13.85 13.91 2.28
CA GLY A 173 15.21 14.15 1.79
C GLY A 173 15.51 13.41 0.48
N LEU A 174 15.18 12.13 0.40
CA LEU A 174 15.46 11.30 -0.77
C LEU A 174 14.44 11.48 -1.89
N PHE A 175 13.14 11.47 -1.56
CA PHE A 175 12.07 11.36 -2.55
C PHE A 175 11.19 12.62 -2.64
N GLY A 176 11.31 13.54 -1.70
CA GLY A 176 10.51 14.76 -1.69
C GLY A 176 9.09 14.57 -1.16
N HIS A 177 8.83 13.49 -0.43
CA HIS A 177 7.54 13.25 0.24
C HIS A 177 7.20 14.41 1.16
N ARG A 178 5.90 14.76 1.20
CA ARG A 178 5.31 15.86 1.99
C ARG A 178 4.34 15.35 3.04
N ASP A 179 3.89 14.11 2.91
CA ASP A 179 3.08 13.39 3.89
C ASP A 179 3.59 11.94 4.02
N HIS A 180 3.26 11.29 5.13
CA HIS A 180 3.55 9.89 5.44
C HIS A 180 2.38 8.96 5.13
N ARG A 181 1.21 9.48 4.74
CA ARG A 181 0.04 8.67 4.37
C ARG A 181 0.08 8.23 2.92
N HIS A 182 -0.44 7.04 2.67
CA HIS A 182 -0.84 6.61 1.33
C HIS A 182 -2.29 7.03 1.13
N ASP A 183 -2.55 8.25 0.66
CA ASP A 183 -3.92 8.74 0.38
C ASP A 183 -4.52 8.10 -0.90
N LEU A 184 -4.28 6.80 -1.09
CA LEU A 184 -4.98 6.01 -2.09
C LEU A 184 -6.44 5.86 -1.67
N ILE A 185 -7.32 5.92 -2.66
CA ILE A 185 -8.77 5.88 -2.44
C ILE A 185 -9.14 4.49 -1.89
N THR A 186 -9.57 4.45 -0.63
CA THR A 186 -9.96 3.19 -0.01
C THR A 186 -11.35 2.74 -0.46
N PRO A 187 -11.67 1.43 -0.47
CA PRO A 187 -13.03 0.97 -0.74
C PRO A 187 -14.09 1.55 0.22
N GLY A 188 -13.68 1.91 1.44
CA GLY A 188 -14.54 2.60 2.39
C GLY A 188 -14.91 4.01 1.93
N GLU A 189 -13.94 4.78 1.43
CA GLU A 189 -14.22 6.09 0.83
C GLU A 189 -15.12 5.99 -0.39
N VAL A 190 -14.84 5.03 -1.30
CA VAL A 190 -15.71 4.80 -2.46
C VAL A 190 -17.14 4.50 -2.03
N ALA A 191 -17.31 3.64 -1.01
CA ALA A 191 -18.62 3.32 -0.47
C ALA A 191 -19.36 4.55 0.07
N VAL A 192 -18.64 5.44 0.77
CA VAL A 192 -19.20 6.69 1.29
C VAL A 192 -19.58 7.64 0.15
N THR A 193 -18.66 7.90 -0.78
CA THR A 193 -18.83 8.95 -1.80
C THR A 193 -19.80 8.53 -2.90
N GLN A 194 -19.82 7.27 -3.30
CA GLN A 194 -20.66 6.79 -4.40
C GLN A 194 -22.01 6.21 -3.94
N TYR A 195 -22.06 5.63 -2.74
CA TYR A 195 -23.25 4.90 -2.27
C TYR A 195 -23.84 5.48 -0.97
N GLY A 196 -23.19 6.46 -0.33
CA GLY A 196 -23.61 6.97 0.98
C GLY A 196 -23.42 5.97 2.13
N ILE A 197 -22.68 4.88 1.91
CA ILE A 197 -22.57 3.78 2.87
C ILE A 197 -21.29 3.89 3.68
N ARG A 198 -21.44 3.93 5.00
CA ARG A 198 -20.35 3.96 5.98
C ARG A 198 -20.58 2.96 7.12
N PRO A 199 -19.53 2.51 7.82
CA PRO A 199 -19.70 1.75 9.06
C PRO A 199 -20.64 2.48 10.04
N GLY A 200 -21.54 1.72 10.65
CA GLY A 200 -22.58 2.22 11.57
C GLY A 200 -23.96 2.39 10.94
N VAL A 201 -24.04 2.57 9.62
CA VAL A 201 -25.33 2.82 8.93
C VAL A 201 -26.17 1.55 8.85
N ARG A 202 -27.48 1.68 9.05
CA ARG A 202 -28.46 0.63 8.75
C ARG A 202 -28.67 0.48 7.25
N VAL A 203 -28.61 -0.76 6.77
CA VAL A 203 -28.79 -1.11 5.36
C VAL A 203 -29.76 -2.25 5.19
N ARG A 204 -30.32 -2.33 3.99
CA ARG A 204 -31.15 -3.41 3.49
C ARG A 204 -30.50 -4.05 2.28
N PHE A 205 -30.64 -5.37 2.13
CA PHE A 205 -30.11 -6.11 0.98
C PHE A 205 -30.84 -7.43 0.77
N ASP A 206 -30.82 -7.94 -0.46
CA ASP A 206 -31.30 -9.29 -0.78
C ASP A 206 -30.21 -10.33 -0.48
N HIS A 207 -30.61 -11.43 0.14
CA HIS A 207 -29.78 -12.62 0.30
C HIS A 207 -30.62 -13.87 0.06
N GLU A 208 -30.32 -14.60 -1.01
CA GLU A 208 -31.04 -15.82 -1.39
C GLU A 208 -32.56 -15.58 -1.50
N GLY A 209 -32.96 -14.44 -2.08
CA GLY A 209 -34.37 -14.06 -2.23
C GLY A 209 -35.04 -13.54 -0.96
N HIS A 210 -34.30 -13.42 0.15
CA HIS A 210 -34.79 -12.87 1.40
C HIS A 210 -34.23 -11.47 1.63
N LEU A 211 -35.12 -10.52 1.87
CA LEU A 211 -34.76 -9.16 2.22
C LEU A 211 -34.31 -9.10 3.68
N LEU A 212 -33.03 -8.82 3.90
CA LEU A 212 -32.43 -8.72 5.22
C LEU A 212 -32.09 -7.26 5.55
N GLU A 213 -32.18 -6.93 6.83
CA GLU A 213 -31.74 -5.64 7.38
C GLU A 213 -30.65 -5.84 8.42
N GLY A 214 -29.66 -4.96 8.41
CA GLY A 214 -28.57 -5.02 9.37
C GLY A 214 -27.77 -3.73 9.44
N VAL A 215 -26.70 -3.76 10.23
CA VAL A 215 -25.79 -2.62 10.42
C VAL A 215 -24.46 -2.90 9.75
N VAL A 216 -23.94 -1.94 8.99
CA VAL A 216 -22.61 -2.06 8.37
C VAL A 216 -21.55 -2.00 9.47
N ASN A 217 -20.80 -3.08 9.67
CA ASN A 217 -19.72 -3.13 10.66
C ASN A 217 -18.38 -2.67 10.09
N ARG A 218 -18.07 -3.07 8.85
CA ARG A 218 -16.81 -2.73 8.19
C ARG A 218 -16.95 -2.77 6.68
N ILE A 219 -16.21 -1.91 5.98
CA ILE A 219 -16.12 -1.92 4.53
C ILE A 219 -14.69 -2.31 4.12
N THR A 220 -14.61 -3.32 3.25
CA THR A 220 -13.39 -3.73 2.52
C THR A 220 -13.75 -3.79 1.04
N LYS A 221 -13.37 -4.85 0.30
CA LYS A 221 -13.96 -5.10 -1.03
C LYS A 221 -15.47 -5.33 -0.99
N ARG A 222 -15.95 -5.85 0.15
CA ARG A 222 -17.37 -6.05 0.46
C ARG A 222 -17.65 -5.41 1.82
N ALA A 223 -18.89 -5.01 2.03
CA ALA A 223 -19.38 -4.63 3.34
C ALA A 223 -19.63 -5.90 4.18
N THR A 224 -19.18 -5.87 5.43
CA THR A 224 -19.62 -6.83 6.44
C THR A 224 -20.84 -6.23 7.13
N VAL A 225 -22.00 -6.82 6.92
CA VAL A 225 -23.27 -6.41 7.54
C VAL A 225 -23.59 -7.38 8.67
N LEU A 226 -23.96 -6.81 9.83
CA LEU A 226 -24.38 -7.56 11.00
C LEU A 226 -25.91 -7.57 11.05
N VAL A 227 -26.50 -8.76 10.93
CA VAL A 227 -27.94 -8.98 11.01
C VAL A 227 -28.25 -9.65 12.34
N VAL A 228 -29.17 -9.07 13.12
CA VAL A 228 -29.55 -9.61 14.43
C VAL A 228 -30.15 -11.00 14.26
N HIS A 229 -29.61 -12.00 14.95
CA HIS A 229 -30.11 -13.37 14.86
C HIS A 229 -29.80 -14.18 16.13
N PRO A 230 -30.75 -14.97 16.66
CA PRO A 230 -30.55 -15.72 17.92
C PRO A 230 -29.38 -16.72 17.89
N SER A 231 -29.10 -17.33 16.73
CA SER A 231 -27.96 -18.24 16.57
C SER A 231 -26.62 -17.53 16.29
N GLY A 232 -26.62 -16.20 16.25
CA GLY A 232 -25.42 -15.40 15.96
C GLY A 232 -24.42 -15.36 17.11
N ASP A 233 -23.23 -14.87 16.79
CA ASP A 233 -22.18 -14.58 17.78
C ASP A 233 -22.60 -13.41 18.66
N ARG A 234 -22.28 -13.48 19.96
CA ARG A 234 -22.58 -12.38 20.89
C ARG A 234 -21.55 -11.26 20.75
N TYR A 235 -22.04 -10.03 20.65
CA TYR A 235 -21.23 -8.82 20.53
C TYR A 235 -21.22 -8.00 21.82
N SER A 236 -20.39 -6.96 21.86
CA SER A 236 -20.17 -6.09 23.02
C SER A 236 -21.41 -5.29 23.45
N ASP A 237 -22.36 -5.10 22.54
CA ASP A 237 -23.66 -4.47 22.79
C ASP A 237 -24.69 -5.43 23.43
N GLY A 238 -24.30 -6.69 23.67
CA GLY A 238 -25.14 -7.73 24.25
C GLY A 238 -25.99 -8.49 23.23
N GLN A 239 -26.07 -8.02 21.99
CA GLN A 239 -26.87 -8.64 20.93
C GLN A 239 -26.11 -9.76 20.22
N ARG A 240 -26.84 -10.56 19.45
CA ARG A 240 -26.29 -11.65 18.64
C ARG A 240 -26.44 -11.35 17.16
N TYR A 241 -25.36 -11.55 16.41
CA TYR A 241 -25.33 -11.22 14.98
C TYR A 241 -24.80 -12.35 14.12
N VAL A 242 -25.39 -12.50 12.95
CA VAL A 242 -24.81 -13.25 11.83
C VAL A 242 -24.18 -12.25 10.86
N LYS A 243 -23.00 -12.61 10.34
CA LYS A 243 -22.23 -11.77 9.41
C LYS A 243 -22.59 -12.12 7.98
N PHE A 244 -22.93 -11.09 7.20
CA PHE A 244 -23.08 -11.17 5.76
C PHE A 244 -21.99 -10.37 5.07
N TYR A 245 -21.45 -10.89 3.97
CA TYR A 245 -20.46 -10.20 3.14
C TYR A 245 -21.12 -9.79 1.83
N VAL A 246 -21.48 -8.52 1.69
CA VAL A 246 -22.33 -8.03 0.60
C VAL A 246 -21.56 -6.98 -0.22
N PRO A 247 -21.62 -6.99 -1.57
CA PRO A 247 -21.10 -5.89 -2.38
C PRO A 247 -21.80 -4.59 -1.99
N VAL A 248 -21.06 -3.49 -1.91
CA VAL A 248 -21.64 -2.20 -1.51
C VAL A 248 -22.76 -1.75 -2.46
N SER A 249 -22.63 -2.06 -3.75
CA SER A 249 -23.64 -1.77 -4.77
C SER A 249 -24.96 -2.52 -4.61
N GLN A 250 -25.03 -3.54 -3.75
CA GLN A 250 -26.25 -4.31 -3.46
C GLN A 250 -26.90 -3.88 -2.13
N LEU A 251 -26.34 -2.88 -1.47
CA LEU A 251 -26.87 -2.35 -0.22
C LEU A 251 -27.70 -1.10 -0.51
N GLU A 252 -28.86 -1.01 0.14
CA GLU A 252 -29.69 0.19 0.19
C GLU A 252 -29.54 0.82 1.58
N SER A 253 -29.18 2.11 1.65
CA SER A 253 -29.13 2.86 2.92
C SER A 253 -30.55 3.07 3.45
N LEU A 254 -30.77 2.77 4.73
CA LEU A 254 -32.02 3.07 5.44
C LEU A 254 -31.93 4.37 6.25
N GLU A 255 -30.79 5.04 6.22
CA GLU A 255 -30.60 6.37 6.79
C GLU A 255 -30.69 7.41 5.67
N SER A 256 -31.62 8.35 5.82
CA SER A 256 -31.82 9.55 4.99
C SER A 256 -30.95 10.71 5.44
#